data_AF-A0A956E102-F1
#
_entry.id   AF-A0A956E102-F1
#
_cell.length_a   1.000
_cell.length_b   1.000
_cell.length_c   1.000
_cell.angle_alpha   90.00
_cell.angle_beta   90.00
_cell.angle_gamma   90.00
#
_symmetry.space_group_name_H-M   'P 1'
#
loop_
_entity.id
_entity.type
_entity.pdbx_description
1 polymer ?
#
loop_
_entity_poly.entity_id
_entity_poly.type
_entity_poly.pdbx_seq_one_letter_code
_entity_poly.pdbx_strand_id
1 'polypeptide(L)'
;MTLFVRAALGHLAAFGLLGCLTLGCTHTPNPLSPAFSGTIGVPHSGLQAGAVELPRRGKGFARYRPYSDHYWGQPRLVAAVERAAAKVHDEFPGGKPLLLGDLSAEGGGK
;
A
#
# COMPACT_ATOMS: atom_id res chain seq x y z
N MET A 1 49.11 -35.03 -5.88
CA MET A 1 47.74 -35.09 -6.47
C MET A 1 46.61 -34.90 -5.45
N THR A 2 46.82 -35.17 -4.16
CA THR A 2 45.79 -35.09 -3.10
C THR A 2 45.52 -33.68 -2.55
N LEU A 3 46.50 -32.76 -2.59
CA LEU A 3 46.31 -31.37 -2.13
C LEU A 3 45.42 -30.52 -3.07
N PHE A 4 45.53 -30.72 -4.38
CA PHE A 4 44.76 -29.96 -5.38
C PHE A 4 43.25 -30.26 -5.31
N VAL A 5 42.89 -31.52 -5.03
CA VAL A 5 41.49 -31.98 -4.88
C VAL A 5 40.85 -31.38 -3.63
N ARG A 6 41.59 -31.24 -2.52
CA ARG A 6 41.08 -30.62 -1.27
C ARG A 6 40.84 -29.12 -1.43
N ALA A 7 41.72 -28.43 -2.17
CA ALA A 7 41.54 -27.01 -2.47
C ALA A 7 40.31 -26.78 -3.36
N ALA A 8 40.12 -27.59 -4.42
CA ALA A 8 38.96 -27.49 -5.30
C ALA A 8 37.63 -27.78 -4.59
N LEU A 9 37.60 -28.76 -3.68
CA LEU A 9 36.41 -29.10 -2.89
C LEU A 9 36.04 -27.98 -1.89
N GLY A 10 37.03 -27.32 -1.31
CA GLY A 10 36.83 -26.17 -0.42
C GLY A 10 36.25 -24.95 -1.13
N HIS A 11 36.70 -24.67 -2.37
CA HIS A 11 36.15 -23.58 -3.18
C HIS A 11 34.71 -23.86 -3.61
N LEU A 12 34.38 -25.08 -4.02
CA LEU A 12 33.00 -25.48 -4.36
C LEU A 12 32.04 -25.35 -3.17
N ALA A 13 32.47 -25.76 -1.96
CA ALA A 13 31.67 -25.61 -0.75
C ALA A 13 31.47 -24.13 -0.37
N ALA A 14 32.50 -23.30 -0.50
CA ALA A 14 32.41 -21.86 -0.24
C ALA A 14 31.47 -21.13 -1.22
N PHE A 15 31.50 -21.48 -2.51
CA PHE A 15 30.59 -20.95 -3.52
C PHE A 15 29.14 -21.38 -3.28
N GLY A 16 28.91 -22.64 -2.88
CA GLY A 16 27.57 -23.12 -2.52
C GLY A 16 26.96 -22.40 -1.32
N LEU A 17 27.76 -22.15 -0.28
CA LEU A 17 27.31 -21.44 0.92
C LEU A 17 27.01 -19.95 0.63
N LEU A 18 27.86 -19.30 -0.17
CA LEU A 18 27.65 -17.90 -0.59
C LEU A 18 26.39 -17.75 -1.47
N GLY A 19 26.15 -18.69 -2.38
CA GLY A 19 24.93 -18.71 -3.19
C GLY A 19 23.66 -18.81 -2.34
N CYS A 20 23.66 -19.68 -1.32
CA CYS A 20 22.51 -19.88 -0.43
C CYS A 20 22.16 -18.63 0.39
N LEU A 21 23.18 -17.88 0.84
CA LEU A 21 22.98 -16.64 1.60
C LEU A 21 22.39 -15.50 0.75
N THR A 22 22.69 -15.46 -0.56
CA THR A 22 22.15 -14.43 -1.46
C THR A 22 20.72 -14.69 -1.94
N LEU A 23 20.30 -15.96 -2.04
CA LEU A 23 18.95 -16.34 -2.49
C LEU A 23 17.88 -16.18 -1.39
N GLY A 24 18.27 -16.16 -0.11
CA GLY A 24 17.34 -15.99 1.01
C GLY A 24 16.71 -14.59 1.08
N CYS A 25 17.45 -13.55 0.70
CA CYS A 25 16.97 -12.17 0.83
C CYS A 25 15.99 -11.73 -0.28
N THR A 26 15.93 -12.45 -1.39
CA THR A 26 15.02 -12.13 -2.52
C THR A 26 13.60 -12.68 -2.33
N HIS A 27 13.37 -13.53 -1.33
CA HIS A 27 12.07 -14.16 -1.08
C HIS A 27 11.41 -13.77 0.26
N THR A 28 11.97 -12.79 0.96
CA THR A 28 11.33 -12.23 2.16
C THR A 28 10.01 -11.56 1.75
N PRO A 29 8.85 -12.00 2.26
CA PRO A 29 7.57 -11.41 1.89
C PRO A 29 7.58 -9.92 2.25
N ASN A 30 7.49 -9.05 1.25
CA ASN A 30 7.28 -7.63 1.47
C ASN A 30 5.78 -7.31 1.38
N PRO A 31 5.33 -6.20 1.98
CA PRO A 31 3.92 -5.79 1.97
C PRO A 31 3.32 -5.57 0.57
N LEU A 32 4.17 -5.45 -0.46
CA LEU A 32 3.76 -5.30 -1.86
C LEU A 32 3.81 -6.63 -2.63
N SER A 33 4.02 -7.76 -1.93
CA SER A 33 3.88 -9.08 -2.53
C SER A 33 2.44 -9.26 -3.03
N PRO A 34 2.21 -9.76 -4.26
CA PRO A 34 0.88 -9.89 -4.86
C PRO A 34 -0.13 -10.69 -4.02
N ALA A 35 0.35 -11.50 -3.07
CA ALA A 35 -0.49 -12.26 -2.16
C ALA A 35 -1.19 -11.39 -1.09
N PHE A 36 -0.72 -10.17 -0.84
CA PHE A 36 -1.31 -9.26 0.14
C PHE A 36 -2.15 -8.17 -0.56
N SER A 37 -3.38 -8.01 -0.09
CA SER A 37 -4.32 -6.99 -0.57
C SER A 37 -5.00 -6.31 0.63
N GLY A 38 -5.46 -5.08 0.44
CA GLY A 38 -6.12 -4.30 1.47
C GLY A 38 -5.17 -3.49 2.34
N THR A 39 -5.51 -3.30 3.62
CA THR A 39 -4.71 -2.56 4.59
C THR A 39 -3.66 -3.47 5.24
N ILE A 40 -2.40 -3.03 5.26
CA ILE A 40 -1.28 -3.80 5.80
C ILE A 40 -0.57 -2.96 6.87
N GLY A 41 -0.32 -3.56 8.03
CA GLY A 41 0.31 -2.86 9.16
C GLY A 41 -0.67 -2.00 9.96
N VAL A 42 -0.18 -0.88 10.50
CA VAL A 42 -0.93 0.03 11.38
C VAL A 42 -1.01 1.44 10.79
N PRO A 43 -1.97 2.30 11.19
CA PRO A 43 -2.21 3.59 10.50
C PRO A 43 -1.00 4.53 10.37
N HIS A 44 -0.04 4.47 11.30
CA HIS A 44 1.16 5.33 11.31
C HIS A 44 2.42 4.62 10.77
N SER A 45 2.30 3.34 10.40
CA SER A 45 3.38 2.49 9.90
C SER A 45 2.76 1.31 9.13
N GLY A 46 2.26 1.61 7.93
CA GLY A 46 1.48 0.68 7.15
C GLY A 46 1.38 1.10 5.69
N LEU A 47 0.89 0.18 4.87
CA LEU A 47 0.72 0.33 3.43
C LEU A 47 -0.70 -0.11 3.05
N GLN A 48 -1.08 0.18 1.82
CA GLN A 48 -2.31 -0.33 1.24
C GLN A 48 -2.10 -0.86 -0.18
N ALA A 49 -2.79 -1.94 -0.50
CA ALA A 49 -2.88 -2.51 -1.84
C ALA A 49 -4.35 -2.52 -2.28
N GLY A 50 -4.58 -2.31 -3.58
CA GLY A 50 -5.93 -2.23 -4.14
C GLY A 50 -6.72 -0.99 -3.68
N ALA A 51 -6.03 0.13 -3.42
CA ALA A 51 -6.68 1.39 -3.13
C ALA A 51 -7.47 1.89 -4.35
N VAL A 52 -8.53 2.65 -4.09
CA VAL A 52 -9.34 3.31 -5.11
C VAL A 52 -9.34 4.81 -4.88
N GLU A 53 -9.48 5.55 -5.97
CA GLU A 53 -9.57 7.00 -5.95
C GLU A 53 -10.95 7.43 -5.38
N LEU A 54 -10.95 8.27 -4.35
CA LEU A 54 -12.16 8.98 -3.91
C LEU A 54 -12.55 10.01 -4.99
N PRO A 55 -13.72 10.02 -5.63
CA PRO A 55 -14.05 10.98 -6.70
C PRO A 55 -13.82 12.47 -6.35
N ARG A 56 -13.58 13.33 -7.36
CA ARG A 56 -13.32 14.76 -7.12
C ARG A 56 -14.52 15.47 -6.49
N ARG A 57 -15.73 15.03 -6.82
CA ARG A 57 -17.02 15.48 -6.28
C ARG A 57 -17.99 14.30 -6.28
N GLY A 58 -18.97 14.36 -5.38
CA GLY A 58 -20.10 13.45 -5.34
C GLY A 58 -21.26 14.06 -4.56
N LYS A 59 -22.30 13.27 -4.30
CA LYS A 59 -23.48 13.75 -3.56
C LYS A 59 -23.06 14.21 -2.16
N GLY A 60 -23.15 15.51 -1.91
CA GLY A 60 -22.83 16.10 -0.61
C GLY A 60 -21.35 16.38 -0.32
N PHE A 61 -20.43 16.19 -1.28
CA PHE A 61 -19.02 16.49 -1.05
C PHE A 61 -18.24 16.95 -2.28
N ALA A 62 -17.10 17.59 -2.01
CA ALA A 62 -16.01 17.84 -2.95
C ALA A 62 -14.66 17.63 -2.25
N ARG A 63 -13.62 17.24 -3.00
CA ARG A 63 -12.25 17.24 -2.47
C ARG A 63 -11.81 18.67 -2.15
N TYR A 64 -11.19 18.87 -0.98
CA TYR A 64 -10.62 20.15 -0.56
C TYR A 64 -9.42 20.56 -1.43
N ARG A 65 -8.52 19.60 -1.72
CA ARG A 65 -7.40 19.75 -2.67
C ARG A 65 -7.60 18.80 -3.86
N PRO A 66 -8.30 19.21 -4.92
CA PRO A 66 -8.70 18.30 -6.00
C PRO A 66 -7.55 17.81 -6.89
N TYR A 67 -6.33 18.30 -6.66
CA TYR A 67 -5.10 17.92 -7.37
C TYR A 67 -3.99 17.43 -6.42
N SER A 68 -4.25 17.23 -5.12
CA SER A 68 -3.27 16.54 -4.25
C SER A 68 -3.08 15.10 -4.72
N ASP A 69 -2.04 14.40 -4.31
CA ASP A 69 -1.84 12.97 -4.55
C ASP A 69 -2.42 12.10 -3.41
N HIS A 70 -3.05 12.71 -2.41
CA HIS A 70 -3.53 12.06 -1.19
C HIS A 70 -5.06 11.88 -1.16
N TYR A 71 -5.62 11.25 -2.19
CA TYR A 71 -7.06 11.00 -2.33
C TYR A 71 -7.41 9.51 -2.47
N TRP A 72 -6.48 8.63 -2.15
CA TRP A 72 -6.64 7.19 -2.27
C TRP A 72 -7.01 6.56 -0.94
N GLY A 73 -7.88 5.55 -0.99
CA GLY A 73 -8.24 4.79 0.18
C GLY A 73 -8.79 3.42 -0.19
N GLN A 74 -8.98 2.59 0.84
CA GLN A 74 -9.63 1.30 0.66
C GLN A 74 -11.06 1.46 0.14
N PRO A 75 -11.56 0.55 -0.73
CA PRO A 75 -12.91 0.64 -1.29
C PRO A 75 -14.00 0.87 -0.24
N ARG A 76 -13.89 0.17 0.89
CA ARG A 76 -14.82 0.33 2.03
C ARG A 76 -14.80 1.72 2.67
N LEU A 77 -13.63 2.36 2.73
CA LEU A 77 -13.46 3.68 3.32
C LEU A 77 -14.02 4.75 2.39
N VAL A 78 -13.66 4.70 1.10
CA VAL A 78 -14.17 5.63 0.09
C VAL A 78 -15.70 5.57 0.06
N ALA A 79 -16.27 4.36 -0.05
CA ALA A 79 -17.71 4.18 -0.04
C ALA A 79 -18.37 4.65 1.28
N ALA A 80 -17.71 4.50 2.42
CA ALA A 80 -18.23 4.99 3.71
C ALA A 80 -18.29 6.52 3.76
N VAL A 81 -17.24 7.19 3.27
CA VAL A 81 -17.18 8.66 3.22
C VAL A 81 -18.22 9.21 2.26
N GLU A 82 -18.40 8.60 1.08
CA GLU A 82 -19.44 8.98 0.12
C GLU A 82 -20.85 8.85 0.73
N ARG A 83 -21.14 7.73 1.40
CA ARG A 83 -22.43 7.52 2.08
C ARG A 83 -22.65 8.53 3.21
N ALA A 84 -21.62 8.83 3.99
CA ALA A 84 -21.70 9.81 5.08
C ALA A 84 -21.99 11.21 4.53
N ALA A 85 -21.29 11.63 3.47
CA ALA A 85 -21.53 12.91 2.82
C ALA A 85 -22.94 13.00 2.20
N ALA A 86 -23.40 11.93 1.55
CA ALA A 86 -24.76 11.86 1.01
C ALA A 86 -25.81 12.01 2.11
N LYS A 87 -25.61 11.35 3.27
CA LYS A 87 -26.50 11.48 4.42
C LYS A 87 -26.56 12.92 4.95
N VAL A 88 -25.41 13.57 5.10
CA VAL A 88 -25.37 14.99 5.53
C VAL A 88 -26.08 15.89 4.52
N HIS A 89 -25.91 15.64 3.22
CA HIS A 89 -26.63 16.40 2.20
C HIS A 89 -28.15 16.22 2.28
N ASP A 90 -28.62 15.00 2.53
CA ASP A 90 -30.04 14.69 2.65
C ASP A 90 -30.65 15.30 3.94
N GLU A 91 -29.86 15.41 5.02
CA GLU A 91 -30.27 16.00 6.29
C GLU A 91 -30.27 17.53 6.27
N PHE A 92 -29.46 18.16 5.42
CA PHE A 92 -29.34 19.62 5.30
C PHE A 92 -29.54 20.09 3.84
N PRO A 93 -30.80 20.08 3.32
CA PRO A 93 -31.10 20.52 1.97
C PRO A 93 -30.65 21.97 1.72
N GLY A 94 -29.96 22.22 0.61
CA GLY A 94 -29.41 23.55 0.27
C GLY A 94 -28.10 23.91 0.98
N GLY A 95 -27.61 23.06 1.89
CA GLY A 95 -26.30 23.21 2.51
C GLY A 95 -25.14 23.10 1.50
N LYS A 96 -24.01 23.75 1.80
CA LYS A 96 -22.78 23.61 1.00
C LYS A 96 -22.23 22.18 1.13
N PRO A 97 -21.60 21.63 0.07
CA PRO A 97 -20.95 20.32 0.15
C PRO A 97 -19.87 20.26 1.22
N LEU A 98 -19.68 19.09 1.83
CA LEU A 98 -18.54 18.83 2.70
C LEU A 98 -17.24 18.88 1.90
N LEU A 99 -16.22 19.51 2.46
CA LEU A 99 -14.87 19.53 1.90
C LEU A 99 -14.08 18.39 2.52
N LEU A 100 -13.81 17.36 1.72
CA LEU A 100 -13.02 16.22 2.17
C LEU A 100 -11.54 16.53 2.05
N GLY A 101 -10.83 16.42 3.17
CA GLY A 101 -9.38 16.55 3.24
C GLY A 101 -8.67 15.33 2.65
N ASP A 102 -7.40 15.19 3.02
CA ASP A 102 -6.58 14.08 2.53
C ASP A 102 -7.04 12.74 3.11
N LEU A 103 -6.95 11.72 2.27
CA LEU A 103 -6.99 10.32 2.69
C LEU A 103 -5.55 9.82 2.82
N SER A 104 -5.03 9.17 1.79
CA SER A 104 -3.66 8.67 1.71
C SER A 104 -3.14 8.72 0.28
N ALA A 105 -1.83 8.56 0.11
CA ALA A 105 -1.24 8.24 -1.19
C ALA A 105 -1.72 6.86 -1.66
N GLU A 106 -1.56 6.56 -2.97
CA GLU A 106 -2.07 5.33 -3.58
C GLU A 106 -1.63 4.05 -2.85
N GLY A 107 -0.33 3.95 -2.54
CA GLY A 107 0.24 2.83 -1.77
C GLY A 107 0.18 2.99 -0.24
N GLY A 108 -0.33 4.11 0.27
CA GLY A 108 -0.22 4.46 1.69
C GLY A 108 1.20 4.83 2.10
N GLY A 109 1.55 4.59 3.37
CA GLY A 109 2.89 4.86 3.90
C GLY A 109 3.17 6.32 4.24
N LYS A 110 4.43 6.60 4.56
CA LYS A 110 5.01 7.94 4.75
C LYS A 110 5.95 8.26 3.60
#